data_AF-A0A9E5WS85-F1
#
_entry.id   AF-A0A9E5WS85-F1
#
_cell.length_a   1.000
_cell.length_b   1.000
_cell.length_c   1.000
_cell.angle_alpha   90.00
_cell.angle_beta   90.00
_cell.angle_gamma   90.00
#
_symmetry.space_group_name_H-M   'P 1'
#
loop_
_entity.id
_entity.type
_entity.pdbx_description
1 polymer ?
#
loop_
_entity_poly.entity_id
_entity_poly.type
_entity_poly.pdbx_seq_one_letter_code
_entity_poly.pdbx_strand_id
1 'polypeptide(L)'
;MLKRWCLVAVLGVIVGRADGATFVVAPGGDDRNPGTRERPMATLVAARDAAREAGEGPHRIVVMPGEYFLTEPLVLDARDSGLTIEADPSGT
;
A
#
# COMPACT_ATOMS: atom_id res chain seq x y z
N MET A 1 15.21 -53.83 20.55
CA MET A 1 15.34 -53.15 19.25
C MET A 1 13.98 -53.17 18.55
N LEU A 2 13.32 -52.02 18.41
CA LEU A 2 12.25 -51.84 17.42
C LEU A 2 12.17 -50.36 17.02
N LYS A 3 12.39 -50.10 15.74
CA LYS A 3 12.63 -48.80 15.12
C LYS A 3 11.27 -48.12 14.86
N ARG A 4 10.91 -47.10 15.63
CA ARG A 4 9.65 -46.34 15.44
C ARG A 4 9.90 -45.25 14.39
N TRP A 5 9.20 -45.34 13.26
CA TRP A 5 9.22 -44.37 12.17
C TRP A 5 8.27 -43.20 12.43
N CYS A 6 8.73 -42.04 11.97
CA CYS A 6 8.05 -40.79 11.59
C CYS A 6 6.67 -40.45 12.16
N LEU A 7 6.62 -39.27 12.80
CA LEU A 7 5.63 -38.27 12.43
C LEU A 7 6.30 -36.89 12.49
N VAL A 8 6.72 -36.36 11.34
CA VAL A 8 7.04 -34.92 11.22
C VAL A 8 5.71 -34.22 11.04
N ALA A 9 5.22 -33.54 12.08
CA ALA A 9 4.09 -32.65 11.96
C ALA A 9 4.51 -31.43 11.14
N VAL A 10 4.12 -31.38 9.86
CA VAL A 10 4.24 -30.16 9.07
C VAL A 10 3.15 -29.21 9.56
N LEU A 11 3.52 -28.24 10.40
CA LEU A 11 2.64 -27.13 10.77
C LEU A 11 2.44 -26.27 9.50
N GLY A 12 1.27 -26.40 8.87
CA GLY A 12 0.89 -25.52 7.79
C GLY A 12 0.68 -24.11 8.33
N VAL A 13 1.60 -23.19 8.01
CA VAL A 13 1.41 -21.77 8.27
C VAL A 13 0.33 -21.28 7.29
N ILE A 14 -0.87 -21.04 7.80
CA ILE A 14 -1.93 -20.38 7.05
C ILE A 14 -1.56 -18.89 7.02
N VAL A 15 -0.90 -18.45 5.96
CA VAL A 15 -0.66 -17.02 5.73
C VAL A 15 -1.99 -16.42 5.28
N GLY A 16 -2.71 -15.79 6.21
CA GLY A 16 -3.82 -14.91 5.85
C GLY A 16 -3.28 -13.73 5.04
N ARG A 17 -3.84 -13.48 3.85
CA ARG A 17 -3.55 -12.22 3.14
C ARG A 17 -4.16 -11.10 3.97
N ALA A 18 -3.32 -10.22 4.51
CA ALA A 18 -3.80 -8.94 5.02
C ALA A 18 -4.47 -8.19 3.87
N ASP A 19 -5.68 -7.68 4.08
CA ASP A 19 -6.33 -6.81 3.11
C ASP A 19 -5.58 -5.47 3.06
N GLY A 20 -5.18 -5.04 1.85
CA GLY A 20 -4.47 -3.79 1.64
C GLY A 20 -5.44 -2.63 1.37
N ALA A 21 -5.25 -1.50 2.04
CA ALA A 21 -5.96 -0.25 1.74
C ALA A 21 -5.49 0.37 0.40
N THR A 22 -6.38 1.10 -0.28
CA THR A 22 -6.08 1.85 -1.50
C THR A 22 -6.31 3.34 -1.28
N PHE A 23 -5.34 4.17 -1.65
CA PHE A 23 -5.41 5.63 -1.58
C PHE A 23 -5.25 6.24 -2.98
N VAL A 24 -6.01 7.28 -3.28
CA VAL A 24 -6.02 7.95 -4.59
C VAL A 24 -5.42 9.34 -4.45
N VAL A 25 -4.50 9.67 -5.36
CA VAL A 25 -3.82 10.97 -5.45
C VAL A 25 -4.19 11.63 -6.78
N ALA A 26 -4.50 12.93 -6.77
CA ALA A 26 -4.81 13.72 -7.97
C ALA A 26 -4.27 15.16 -7.84
N PRO A 27 -3.87 15.84 -8.94
CA PRO A 27 -3.27 17.18 -8.86
C PRO A 27 -4.20 18.26 -8.29
N GLY A 28 -5.52 18.04 -8.35
CA GLY A 28 -6.55 18.91 -7.76
C GLY A 28 -7.14 18.38 -6.45
N GLY A 29 -6.48 17.41 -5.81
CA GLY A 29 -6.92 16.85 -4.53
C GLY A 29 -6.72 17.78 -3.34
N ASP A 30 -7.01 17.27 -2.14
CA ASP A 30 -6.77 17.93 -0.84
C ASP A 30 -6.26 16.86 0.13
N ASP A 31 -5.14 17.08 0.80
CA ASP A 31 -4.53 16.10 1.71
C ASP A 31 -5.37 15.81 2.98
N ARG A 32 -6.43 16.58 3.22
CA ARG A 32 -7.44 16.29 4.24
C ARG A 32 -8.53 15.32 3.76
N ASN A 33 -8.51 14.94 2.49
CA ASN A 33 -9.45 13.99 1.94
C ASN A 33 -9.08 12.55 2.33
N PRO A 34 -10.06 11.63 2.37
CA PRO A 34 -9.84 10.23 2.71
C PRO A 34 -9.01 9.45 1.67
N GLY A 35 -8.69 10.03 0.50
CA GLY A 35 -7.96 9.33 -0.56
C GLY A 35 -8.83 8.37 -1.35
N THR A 36 -10.12 8.67 -1.54
CA THR A 36 -10.98 7.91 -2.47
C THR A 36 -10.96 8.55 -3.86
N ARG A 37 -11.51 7.87 -4.86
CA ARG A 37 -11.62 8.43 -6.22
C ARG A 37 -12.45 9.72 -6.26
N GLU A 38 -13.48 9.82 -5.43
CA GLU A 38 -14.38 10.98 -5.36
C GLU A 38 -13.76 12.14 -4.56
N ARG A 39 -12.89 11.81 -3.60
CA ARG A 39 -12.18 12.76 -2.74
C ARG A 39 -10.71 12.33 -2.65
N PRO A 40 -9.90 12.65 -3.67
CA PRO A 40 -8.49 12.25 -3.71
C PRO A 40 -7.62 13.16 -2.82
N MET A 41 -6.50 12.62 -2.37
CA MET A 41 -5.42 13.38 -1.75
C MET A 41 -4.66 14.18 -2.82
N ALA A 42 -3.98 15.26 -2.42
CA ALA A 42 -3.19 16.08 -3.33
C ALA A 42 -1.78 15.52 -3.54
N THR A 43 -1.19 14.93 -2.51
CA THR A 43 0.24 14.57 -2.48
C THR A 43 0.50 13.08 -2.29
N LEU A 44 1.60 12.59 -2.87
CA LEU A 44 2.12 11.25 -2.63
C LEU A 44 2.55 11.06 -1.17
N VAL A 45 2.98 12.14 -0.50
CA VAL A 45 3.39 12.13 0.90
C VAL A 45 2.19 11.81 1.80
N ALA A 46 1.07 12.50 1.60
CA ALA A 46 -0.16 12.25 2.36
C ALA A 46 -0.68 10.81 2.14
N ALA A 47 -0.64 10.31 0.90
CA ALA A 47 -1.07 8.94 0.61
C ALA A 47 -0.15 7.88 1.23
N ARG A 48 1.17 8.10 1.26
CA ARG A 48 2.12 7.23 1.98
C ARG A 48 1.84 7.24 3.48
N ASP A 49 1.62 8.43 4.06
CA ASP A 49 1.38 8.55 5.50
C ASP A 49 0.05 7.91 5.90
N ALA A 50 -0.99 8.04 5.07
CA ALA A 50 -2.24 7.33 5.25
C ALA A 50 -2.09 5.80 5.13
N ALA A 51 -1.22 5.31 4.23
CA ALA A 51 -0.89 3.89 4.15
C ALA A 51 -0.20 3.38 5.42
N ARG A 52 0.70 4.18 6.01
CA ARG A 52 1.33 3.84 7.31
C ARG A 52 0.32 3.81 8.45
N GLU A 53 -0.64 4.74 8.46
CA GLU A 53 -1.72 4.77 9.46
C GLU A 53 -2.68 3.60 9.32
N ALA A 54 -2.87 3.06 8.11
CA ALA A 54 -3.69 1.88 7.86
C ALA A 54 -3.10 0.57 8.40
N GLY A 55 -1.84 0.58 8.85
CA GLY A 55 -1.18 -0.57 9.47
C GLY A 55 -0.40 -1.43 8.48
N GLU A 56 -0.32 -2.73 8.75
CA GLU A 56 0.37 -3.68 7.87
C GLU A 56 -0.56 -4.20 6.77
N GLY A 57 -0.11 -4.17 5.52
CA GLY A 57 -0.86 -4.74 4.41
C GLY A 57 -0.26 -4.39 3.04
N PRO A 58 -0.70 -5.08 1.96
CA PRO A 58 -0.30 -4.78 0.59
C PRO A 58 -1.01 -3.50 0.10
N HIS A 59 -0.70 -2.35 0.70
CA HIS A 59 -1.33 -1.07 0.40
C HIS A 59 -1.02 -0.59 -1.02
N ARG A 60 -1.93 0.19 -1.59
CA ARG A 60 -1.82 0.75 -2.94
C ARG A 60 -2.03 2.26 -2.93
N ILE A 61 -1.26 2.97 -3.73
CA ILE A 61 -1.45 4.38 -4.06
C ILE A 61 -1.70 4.46 -5.57
N VAL A 62 -2.91 4.87 -5.94
CA VAL A 62 -3.33 5.09 -7.33
C VAL A 62 -3.15 6.56 -7.66
N VAL A 63 -2.29 6.84 -8.64
CA VAL A 63 -1.92 8.19 -9.07
C VAL A 63 -2.74 8.55 -10.32
N MET A 64 -3.67 9.49 -10.18
CA MET A 64 -4.49 9.96 -11.29
C MET A 64 -3.64 10.72 -12.33
N PRO A 65 -4.12 10.89 -13.57
CA PRO A 65 -3.37 11.62 -14.60
C PRO A 65 -3.05 13.06 -14.20
N GLY A 66 -1.84 13.51 -14.52
CA GLY A 66 -1.41 14.89 -14.37
C GLY A 66 0.02 15.04 -13.86
N GLU A 67 0.39 16.27 -13.51
CA GLU A 67 1.72 16.63 -13.06
C GLU A 67 1.78 16.74 -11.53
N TYR A 68 2.82 16.15 -10.93
CA TYR A 68 3.02 16.13 -9.49
C TYR A 68 4.40 16.68 -9.16
N PHE A 69 4.43 17.88 -8.59
CA PHE A 69 5.67 18.53 -8.18
C PHE A 69 6.04 18.13 -6.76
N LEU A 70 7.20 17.51 -6.61
CA LEU A 70 7.77 17.18 -5.30
C LEU A 70 8.68 18.32 -4.86
N THR A 71 8.31 19.02 -3.79
CA THR A 71 9.16 20.04 -3.17
C THR A 71 10.28 19.43 -2.33
N GLU A 72 10.09 18.18 -1.91
CA GLU A 72 11.03 17.35 -1.17
C GLU A 72 10.95 15.90 -1.65
N PRO A 73 12.00 15.07 -1.46
CA PRO A 73 11.95 13.67 -1.85
C PRO A 73 10.81 12.90 -1.17
N LEU A 74 10.16 12.00 -1.90
CA LEU A 74 9.29 10.98 -1.30
C LEU A 74 10.17 9.96 -0.56
N VAL A 75 10.34 10.14 0.75
CA VAL A 75 11.13 9.21 1.58
C VAL A 75 10.36 7.93 1.81
N LEU A 76 10.94 6.80 1.40
CA LEU A 76 10.43 5.45 1.65
C LEU A 76 11.41 4.71 2.58
N ASP A 77 10.88 4.02 3.58
CA ASP A 77 11.66 3.21 4.52
C ASP A 77 10.99 1.86 4.80
N ALA A 78 11.47 1.12 5.80
CA ALA A 78 10.98 -0.21 6.12
C ALA A 78 9.46 -0.27 6.36
N ARG A 79 8.84 0.83 6.82
CA ARG A 79 7.39 0.92 7.04
C ARG A 79 6.57 0.87 5.75
N ASP A 80 7.18 1.18 4.61
CA ASP A 80 6.52 1.21 3.31
C ASP A 80 6.70 -0.12 2.54
N SER A 81 7.21 -1.16 3.20
CA SER A 81 7.43 -2.47 2.59
C SER A 81 6.11 -3.07 2.08
N GLY A 82 6.06 -3.41 0.78
CA GLY A 82 4.86 -3.95 0.15
C GLY A 82 3.88 -2.91 -0.41
N LEU A 83 4.18 -1.61 -0.25
CA LEU A 83 3.43 -0.52 -0.87
C LEU A 83 3.60 -0.54 -2.39
N THR A 84 2.49 -0.49 -3.12
CA THR A 84 2.48 -0.31 -4.59
C THR A 84 2.08 1.12 -4.93
N ILE A 85 2.85 1.78 -5.79
CA ILE A 85 2.49 3.09 -6.36
C ILE A 85 2.30 2.87 -7.86
N GLU A 86 1.12 3.15 -8.38
CA GLU A 86 0.77 2.89 -9.77
C GLU A 86 -0.04 4.03 -10.38
N ALA A 87 0.09 4.21 -11.69
CA ALA A 87 -0.75 5.16 -12.42
C ALA A 87 -2.18 4.61 -12.54
N ASP A 88 -3.16 5.50 -12.53
CA ASP A 88 -4.53 5.12 -12.87
C ASP A 88 -4.58 4.63 -14.34
N PRO A 89 -5.17 3.45 -14.62
CA PRO A 89 -5.18 2.87 -15.96
C PRO A 89 -6.01 3.67 -16.97
N SER A 90 -6.78 4.67 -16.51
CA SER A 90 -7.55 5.57 -17.38
C SER A 90 -6.73 6.73 -17.93
N GLY A 91 -5.45 6.85 -17.55
CA GLY A 91 -4.56 7.91 -18.05
C GLY A 91 -4.19 7.74 -19.52
N THR A 92 -4.25 8.84 -20.27
CA THR A 92 -3.78 8.98 -21.66
C THR A 92 -2.47 9.75 -21.73
#